data_AF-A0A4R1WEJ1-F1
#
_entry.id   AF-A0A4R1WEJ1-F1
#
_cell.length_a   1.000
_cell.length_b   1.000
_cell.length_c   1.000
_cell.angle_alpha   90.00
_cell.angle_beta   90.00
_cell.angle_gamma   90.00
#
_symmetry.space_group_name_H-M   'P 1'
#
loop_
_entity.id
_entity.type
_entity.pdbx_description
1 polymer ?
#
loop_
_entity_poly.entity_id
_entity_poly.type
_entity_poly.pdbx_seq_one_letter_code
_entity_poly.pdbx_strand_id
1 'polypeptide(L)'
;MSPGKRGDRVAPPAEPGRWVLKFGTSEAGKGWEDLCRQAPGNTLKAWEAIRTEPQPFPQTDRHHRLKGKELSTVNGLEQWQYEVTGGGRIWYLVDAATKTVWIRVAGTGHPKATD
;
A
#
# COMPACT_ATOMS: atom_id res chain seq x y z
N MET A 1 7.77 -1.79 16.55
CA MET A 1 6.33 -2.06 16.76
C MET A 1 6.02 -1.61 18.17
N SER A 2 5.23 -0.56 18.34
CA SER A 2 4.74 -0.19 19.67
C SER A 2 3.73 -1.25 20.13
N PRO A 3 3.69 -1.61 21.42
CA PRO A 3 2.65 -2.48 21.96
C PRO A 3 1.25 -1.92 21.65
N GLY A 4 0.27 -2.80 21.44
CA GLY A 4 -1.13 -2.39 21.29
C GLY A 4 -1.64 -1.70 22.56
N LYS A 5 -2.49 -0.68 22.39
CA LYS A 5 -3.10 0.07 23.50
C LYS A 5 -4.51 -0.42 23.78
N ARG A 6 -5.03 -0.12 24.97
CA ARG A 6 -6.43 -0.39 25.33
C ARG A 6 -7.36 0.34 24.35
N GLY A 7 -8.24 -0.41 23.68
CA GLY A 7 -9.18 0.11 22.69
C GLY A 7 -8.72 -0.04 21.24
N ASP A 8 -7.47 -0.43 20.98
CA ASP A 8 -7.00 -0.71 19.63
C ASP A 8 -7.60 -2.02 19.10
N ARG A 9 -7.84 -2.09 17.80
CA ARG A 9 -8.17 -3.36 17.14
C ARG A 9 -6.94 -4.27 17.20
N VAL A 10 -7.15 -5.53 17.56
CA VAL A 10 -6.08 -6.54 17.57
C VAL A 10 -5.71 -6.88 16.13
N ALA A 11 -4.46 -6.63 15.75
CA ALA A 11 -3.94 -7.09 14.47
C ALA A 11 -3.82 -8.63 14.49
N PRO A 12 -4.17 -9.33 13.39
CA PRO A 12 -3.91 -10.75 13.30
C PRO A 12 -2.40 -11.02 13.40
N PRO A 13 -1.99 -12.21 13.87
CA PRO A 13 -0.59 -12.60 13.80
C PRO A 13 -0.09 -12.55 12.36
N ALA A 14 1.23 -12.44 12.19
CA ALA A 14 1.84 -12.51 10.86
C ALA A 14 1.55 -13.89 10.26
N GLU A 15 0.74 -13.91 9.20
CA GLU A 15 0.44 -15.15 8.48
C GLU A 15 1.68 -15.62 7.72
N PRO A 16 2.07 -16.90 7.85
CA PRO A 16 3.15 -17.46 7.06
C PRO A 16 2.88 -17.28 5.56
N GLY A 17 3.91 -16.88 4.81
CA GLY A 17 3.80 -16.77 3.36
C GLY A 17 3.09 -15.51 2.85
N ARG A 18 2.54 -14.64 3.70
CA ARG A 18 1.97 -13.33 3.30
C ARG A 18 2.99 -12.20 3.40
N TRP A 19 2.74 -11.14 2.63
CA TRP A 19 3.53 -9.92 2.71
C TRP A 19 3.09 -9.06 3.91
N VAL A 20 4.05 -8.45 4.59
CA VAL A 20 3.75 -7.55 5.71
C VAL A 20 3.61 -6.13 5.17
N LEU A 21 2.43 -5.52 5.32
CA LEU A 21 2.19 -4.13 4.94
C LEU A 21 2.53 -3.21 6.11
N LYS A 22 3.35 -2.18 5.84
CA LYS A 22 3.74 -1.16 6.81
C LYS A 22 3.63 0.22 6.19
N PHE A 23 3.31 1.24 6.99
CA PHE A 23 3.38 2.62 6.54
C PHE A 23 4.84 3.08 6.51
N GLY A 24 5.28 3.62 5.38
CA GLY A 24 6.57 4.27 5.24
C GLY A 24 6.58 5.70 5.79
N THR A 25 5.41 6.32 5.93
CA THR A 25 5.24 7.69 6.45
C THR A 25 3.96 7.81 7.30
N SER A 26 3.89 8.84 8.15
CA SER A 26 2.68 9.14 8.93
C SER A 26 1.52 9.60 8.04
N GLU A 27 1.83 10.29 6.95
CA GLU A 27 0.89 10.78 5.94
C GLU A 27 0.20 9.62 5.23
N ALA A 28 0.94 8.56 4.90
CA ALA A 28 0.37 7.33 4.35
C ALA A 28 -0.61 6.67 5.33
N GLY A 29 -0.31 6.70 6.64
CA GLY A 29 -1.22 6.22 7.68
C GLY A 29 -2.54 7.00 7.71
N LYS A 30 -2.47 8.34 7.70
CA LYS A 30 -3.67 9.21 7.66
C LYS A 30 -4.50 8.98 6.40
N GLY A 31 -3.87 8.95 5.24
CA GLY A 31 -4.56 8.72 3.97
C GLY A 31 -5.17 7.33 3.86
N TRP A 32 -4.57 6.32 4.50
CA TRP A 32 -5.17 4.99 4.64
C TRP A 32 -6.44 5.01 5.49
N GLU A 33 -6.44 5.73 6.60
CA GLU A 33 -7.64 5.91 7.44
C GLU A 33 -8.77 6.62 6.66
N ASP A 34 -8.42 7.61 5.83
CA ASP A 34 -9.39 8.29 4.97
C ASP A 34 -9.98 7.34 3.91
N LEU A 35 -9.15 6.50 3.28
CA LEU A 35 -9.61 5.44 2.38
C LEU A 35 -10.53 4.44 3.09
N CYS A 36 -10.18 4.02 4.31
CA CYS A 36 -11.04 3.14 5.11
C CYS A 36 -12.39 3.79 5.44
N ARG A 37 -12.42 5.10 5.71
CA ARG A 37 -13.65 5.84 6.01
C ARG A 37 -14.54 6.01 4.78
N GLN A 38 -13.95 6.32 3.63
CA GLN A 38 -14.70 6.66 2.41
C GLN A 38 -15.04 5.45 1.56
N ALA A 39 -14.16 4.45 1.49
CA ALA A 39 -14.28 3.29 0.63
C ALA A 39 -13.78 2.01 1.33
N PRO A 40 -14.40 1.59 2.46
CA PRO A 40 -13.90 0.48 3.28
C PRO A 40 -13.77 -0.83 2.50
N GLY A 41 -14.78 -1.19 1.69
CA GLY A 41 -14.77 -2.44 0.92
C GLY A 41 -13.68 -2.47 -0.16
N ASN A 42 -13.43 -1.34 -0.82
CA ASN A 42 -12.37 -1.26 -1.83
C ASN A 42 -10.97 -1.24 -1.20
N THR A 43 -10.85 -0.57 -0.06
CA THR A 43 -9.60 -0.53 0.72
C THR A 43 -9.25 -1.93 1.24
N LEU A 44 -10.24 -2.71 1.69
CA LEU A 44 -10.04 -4.12 2.06
C LEU A 44 -9.54 -4.95 0.86
N LYS A 45 -10.19 -4.84 -0.31
CA LYS A 45 -9.74 -5.55 -1.52
C LYS A 45 -8.32 -5.18 -1.92
N ALA A 46 -7.96 -3.90 -1.85
CA ALA A 46 -6.62 -3.42 -2.12
C ALA A 46 -5.60 -4.01 -1.12
N TRP A 47 -5.94 -4.00 0.17
CA TRP A 47 -5.12 -4.60 1.22
C TRP A 47 -4.87 -6.09 0.97
N GLU A 48 -5.92 -6.86 0.68
CA GLU A 48 -5.83 -8.30 0.42
C GLU A 48 -5.01 -8.61 -0.83
N ALA A 49 -5.22 -7.88 -1.92
CA ALA A 49 -4.49 -8.04 -3.16
C ALA A 49 -2.99 -7.77 -2.96
N ILE A 50 -2.62 -6.63 -2.37
CA ILE A 50 -1.22 -6.25 -2.14
C ILE A 50 -0.54 -7.20 -1.14
N ARG A 51 -1.24 -7.63 -0.09
CA ARG A 51 -0.72 -8.57 0.92
C ARG A 51 -0.49 -9.97 0.35
N THR A 52 -1.26 -10.34 -0.67
CA THR A 52 -1.19 -11.65 -1.31
C THR A 52 -0.10 -11.67 -2.37
N GLU A 53 -0.17 -10.75 -3.33
CA GLU A 53 0.75 -10.65 -4.46
C GLU A 53 0.98 -9.17 -4.81
N PRO A 54 2.01 -8.52 -4.25
CA PRO A 54 2.28 -7.12 -4.49
C PRO A 54 2.86 -6.84 -5.88
N GLN A 55 3.35 -7.85 -6.60
CA GLN A 55 3.90 -7.72 -7.95
C GLN A 55 3.16 -8.65 -8.93
N PRO A 56 1.84 -8.46 -9.14
CA PRO A 56 1.05 -9.38 -9.94
C PRO A 56 1.55 -9.48 -11.37
N PHE A 57 1.53 -10.70 -11.88
CA PHE A 57 1.74 -11.00 -13.29
C PHE A 57 0.57 -11.85 -13.82
N PRO A 58 -0.16 -11.41 -14.85
CA PRO A 58 0.01 -10.12 -15.55
C PRO A 58 -0.41 -8.92 -14.68
N GLN A 59 0.19 -7.76 -14.96
CA GLN A 59 -0.23 -6.49 -14.37
C GLN A 59 -1.61 -6.08 -14.91
N THR A 60 -2.33 -5.26 -14.16
CA THR A 60 -3.64 -4.72 -14.57
C THR A 60 -3.63 -3.20 -14.56
N ASP A 61 -4.61 -2.57 -15.21
CA ASP A 61 -4.76 -1.11 -15.18
C ASP A 61 -4.86 -0.56 -13.75
N ARG A 62 -5.44 -1.33 -12.84
CA ARG A 62 -5.56 -0.97 -11.42
C ARG A 62 -4.35 -1.34 -10.58
N HIS A 63 -3.53 -2.28 -11.01
CA HIS A 63 -2.45 -2.85 -10.19
C HIS A 63 -1.22 -3.13 -11.06
N HIS A 64 -0.31 -2.16 -11.09
CA HIS A 64 0.85 -2.17 -11.99
C HIS A 64 2.04 -1.43 -11.38
N ARG A 65 3.23 -1.71 -11.91
CA ARG A 65 4.45 -0.99 -11.56
C ARG A 65 4.40 0.42 -12.15
N LEU A 66 4.74 1.44 -11.36
CA LEU A 66 4.87 2.80 -11.89
C LEU A 66 6.03 2.88 -12.88
N LYS A 67 5.86 3.68 -13.92
CA LYS A 67 6.86 3.89 -14.99
C LYS A 67 7.48 5.27 -14.86
N GLY A 68 8.64 5.46 -15.47
CA GLY A 68 9.42 6.70 -15.43
C GLY A 68 10.58 6.62 -14.43
N LYS A 69 11.68 7.31 -14.75
CA LYS A 69 12.95 7.17 -14.02
C LYS A 69 12.84 7.57 -12.54
N GLU A 70 12.01 8.57 -12.23
CA GLU A 70 11.84 9.13 -10.89
C GLU A 70 10.79 8.39 -10.06
N LEU A 71 9.81 7.76 -10.71
CA LEU A 71 8.68 7.12 -10.04
C LEU A 71 8.76 5.60 -9.99
N SER A 72 9.52 4.95 -10.87
CA SER A 72 9.55 3.48 -10.96
C SER A 72 10.36 2.79 -9.87
N THR A 73 11.29 3.51 -9.25
CA THR A 73 12.19 2.99 -8.21
C THR A 73 12.47 4.08 -7.18
N VAL A 74 12.39 3.73 -5.90
CA VAL A 74 12.68 4.61 -4.77
C VAL A 74 13.57 3.86 -3.80
N ASN A 75 14.71 4.45 -3.44
CA ASN A 75 15.70 3.80 -2.55
C ASN A 75 16.10 2.39 -3.01
N GLY A 76 16.17 2.17 -4.34
CA GLY A 76 16.49 0.87 -4.93
C GLY A 76 15.34 -0.15 -4.96
N LEU A 77 14.17 0.19 -4.42
CA LEU A 77 12.99 -0.68 -4.44
C LEU A 77 12.01 -0.26 -5.53
N GLU A 78 11.40 -1.24 -6.20
CA GLU A 78 10.36 -0.96 -7.18
C GLU A 78 9.14 -0.32 -6.52
N GLN A 79 8.60 0.71 -7.15
CA GLN A 79 7.36 1.35 -6.74
C GLN A 79 6.19 0.90 -7.61
N TRP A 80 5.11 0.51 -6.95
CA TRP A 80 3.90 -0.02 -7.53
C TRP A 80 2.69 0.80 -7.12
N GLN A 81 1.64 0.72 -7.92
CA GLN A 81 0.37 1.40 -7.68
C GLN A 81 -0.78 0.39 -7.61
N TYR A 82 -1.70 0.65 -6.68
CA TYR A 82 -3.04 0.06 -6.67
C TYR A 82 -4.11 1.15 -6.73
N GLU A 83 -5.06 1.04 -7.67
CA GLU A 83 -6.24 1.87 -7.79
C GLU A 83 -7.36 1.37 -6.87
N VAL A 84 -7.61 2.12 -5.80
CA VAL A 84 -8.64 1.78 -4.80
C VAL A 84 -10.03 2.18 -5.31
N THR A 85 -10.14 3.37 -5.88
CA THR A 85 -11.35 3.90 -6.54
C THR A 85 -10.93 4.64 -7.80
N GLY A 86 -11.88 5.14 -8.62
CA GLY A 86 -11.52 5.91 -9.81
C GLY A 86 -10.52 7.06 -9.53
N GLY A 87 -10.58 7.68 -8.35
CA GLY A 87 -9.64 8.72 -7.91
C GLY A 87 -8.62 8.30 -6.84
N GLY A 88 -8.93 7.31 -6.00
CA GLY A 88 -8.08 6.92 -4.88
C GLY A 88 -6.94 5.98 -5.29
N ARG A 89 -5.74 6.20 -4.75
CA ARG A 89 -4.54 5.40 -5.08
C ARG A 89 -3.77 5.02 -3.83
N ILE A 90 -3.11 3.88 -3.89
CA ILE A 90 -2.05 3.46 -2.98
C ILE A 90 -0.78 3.32 -3.80
N TRP A 91 0.29 4.03 -3.42
CA TRP A 91 1.64 3.76 -3.93
C TRP A 91 2.46 3.10 -2.85
N TYR A 92 3.19 2.05 -3.23
CA TYR A 92 3.97 1.26 -2.29
C TYR A 92 5.26 0.75 -2.89
N LEU A 93 6.25 0.49 -2.02
CA LEU A 93 7.51 -0.12 -2.38
C LEU A 93 7.51 -1.60 -2.00
N VAL A 94 8.13 -2.44 -2.82
CA VAL A 94 8.24 -3.88 -2.53
C VAL A 94 9.66 -4.22 -2.13
N ASP A 95 9.83 -4.63 -0.87
CA ASP A 95 11.08 -5.18 -0.34
C ASP A 95 10.97 -6.70 -0.25
N ALA A 96 11.44 -7.36 -1.32
CA ALA A 96 11.40 -8.82 -1.43
C ALA A 96 12.33 -9.53 -0.43
N ALA A 97 13.41 -8.87 0.02
CA ALA A 97 14.34 -9.47 0.97
C ALA A 97 13.70 -9.65 2.34
N THR A 98 12.85 -8.71 2.76
CA THR A 98 12.15 -8.77 4.06
C THR A 98 10.68 -9.17 3.94
N LYS A 99 10.20 -9.45 2.71
CA LYS A 99 8.79 -9.69 2.39
C LYS A 99 7.86 -8.60 2.95
N THR A 100 8.32 -7.34 2.84
CA THR A 100 7.62 -6.16 3.33
C THR A 100 7.14 -5.30 2.16
N VAL A 101 5.92 -4.79 2.29
CA VAL A 101 5.38 -3.73 1.44
C VAL A 101 5.33 -2.44 2.23
N TRP A 102 6.02 -1.41 1.75
CA TRP A 102 6.05 -0.09 2.37
C TRP A 102 5.06 0.84 1.67
N ILE A 103 3.91 1.09 2.31
CA ILE A 103 2.90 2.04 1.83
C ILE A 103 3.47 3.46 1.97
N ARG A 104 3.72 4.10 0.84
CA ARG A 104 4.34 5.44 0.76
C ARG A 104 3.30 6.53 0.57
N VAL A 105 2.26 6.22 -0.20
CA VAL A 105 1.12 7.10 -0.44
C VAL A 105 -0.14 6.28 -0.31
N ALA A 106 -1.13 6.82 0.38
CA ALA A 106 -2.51 6.37 0.37
C ALA A 106 -3.35 7.64 0.31
N GLY A 107 -4.34 7.70 -0.58
CA GLY A 107 -5.15 8.90 -0.72
C GLY A 107 -6.44 8.64 -1.49
N THR A 108 -7.47 9.42 -1.15
CA THR A 108 -8.81 9.36 -1.75
C THR A 108 -8.92 10.14 -3.06
N GLY A 109 -7.95 11.00 -3.35
CA GLY A 109 -7.76 11.66 -4.65
C GLY A 109 -6.46 11.23 -5.33
N HIS A 110 -6.25 11.66 -6.57
CA HIS A 110 -5.00 11.40 -7.28
C HIS A 110 -3.84 12.01 -6.51
N PRO A 111 -2.81 11.22 -6.15
CA PRO A 111 -1.58 11.76 -5.61
C PRO A 111 -1.03 12.77 -6.62
N LYS A 112 -0.81 14.01 -6.17
CA LYS A 112 0.07 14.90 -6.93
C LYS A 112 1.45 14.25 -6.83
N ALA A 113 2.02 13.83 -7.96
CA ALA A 113 3.45 13.56 -8.01
C ALA A 113 4.11 14.88 -7.60
N THR A 114 4.59 14.96 -6.35
CA THR A 114 5.42 16.08 -5.94
C THR A 114 6.80 15.83 -6.53
N ASP A 115 7.32 16.87 -7.18
CA ASP A 115 8.66 17.00 -7.79
C ASP A 115 9.79 16.46 -6.88
#